data_AF-A0A2N6M714-F1
#
_entry.id   AF-A0A2N6M714-F1
#
_cell.length_a   1.000
_cell.length_b   1.000
_cell.length_c   1.000
_cell.angle_alpha   90.00
_cell.angle_beta   90.00
_cell.angle_gamma   90.00
#
_symmetry.space_group_name_H-M   'P 1'
#
loop_
_entity.id
_entity.type
_entity.pdbx_description
1 polymer ?
#
loop_
_entity_poly.entity_id
_entity_poly.type
_entity_poly.pdbx_seq_one_letter_code
_entity_poly.pdbx_strand_id
1 'polypeptide(L)'
;MTLFSKFSRAAAVAAILTATLATDTAHAQQSYPMTCRGGGTLSIRNDGGNGVRIRFQPGDGAATQGLSPGQCTWSDRALRPGEPTTICDNSASAAKYVSLLVQSNQYAIVQVYNDGQGCMQVTRVGP
;
A
#
# COMPACT_ATOMS: atom_id res chain seq x y z
N MET A 1 -83.81 8.93 16.56
CA MET A 1 -83.75 8.73 15.09
C MET A 1 -83.00 9.95 14.55
N THR A 2 -81.83 9.89 13.95
CA THR A 2 -81.18 8.90 13.08
C THR A 2 -79.68 9.26 13.02
N LEU A 3 -78.83 8.23 12.94
CA LEU A 3 -77.39 8.32 12.66
C LEU A 3 -77.09 9.05 11.34
N PHE A 4 -75.82 9.48 11.16
CA PHE A 4 -74.90 9.16 10.04
C PHE A 4 -73.80 10.24 9.99
N SER A 5 -72.60 9.94 10.49
CA SER A 5 -71.45 9.46 9.69
C SER A 5 -70.90 10.52 8.72
N LYS A 6 -69.74 11.11 9.06
CA LYS A 6 -68.67 11.48 8.11
C LYS A 6 -67.31 11.40 8.79
N PHE A 7 -66.68 10.22 8.74
CA PHE A 7 -65.25 10.06 9.00
C PHE A 7 -64.47 10.55 7.78
N SER A 8 -63.95 11.78 7.83
CA SER A 8 -63.00 12.26 6.83
C SER A 8 -61.62 11.68 7.13
N ARG A 9 -61.21 10.69 6.33
CA ARG A 9 -59.86 10.13 6.34
C ARG A 9 -58.88 11.20 5.80
N ALA A 10 -58.13 11.84 6.69
CA ALA A 10 -56.95 12.59 6.30
C ALA A 10 -55.82 11.57 6.06
N ALA A 11 -55.50 11.31 4.79
CA ALA A 11 -54.32 10.53 4.43
C ALA A 11 -53.08 11.41 4.67
N ALA A 12 -52.37 11.18 5.77
CA ALA A 12 -51.06 11.77 5.99
C ALA A 12 -50.04 11.08 5.08
N VAL A 13 -49.63 11.76 4.02
CA VAL A 13 -48.52 11.32 3.17
C VAL A 13 -47.22 11.68 3.88
N ALA A 14 -46.62 10.70 4.57
CA ALA A 14 -45.29 10.85 5.16
C ALA A 14 -44.25 10.76 4.03
N ALA A 15 -43.67 11.90 3.64
CA ALA A 15 -42.54 11.95 2.73
C ALA A 15 -41.29 11.43 3.46
N ILE A 16 -40.90 10.18 3.17
CA ILE A 16 -39.66 9.60 3.67
C ILE A 16 -38.51 10.21 2.85
N LEU A 17 -37.81 11.18 3.42
CA LEU A 17 -36.53 11.66 2.89
C LEU A 17 -35.50 10.54 3.04
N THR A 18 -35.30 9.73 2.01
CA THR A 18 -34.15 8.83 1.91
C THR A 18 -32.90 9.68 1.67
N ALA A 19 -32.13 9.94 2.73
CA ALA A 19 -30.78 10.47 2.61
C ALA A 19 -29.93 9.42 1.88
N THR A 20 -29.61 9.68 0.61
CA THR A 20 -28.62 8.91 -0.14
C THR A 20 -27.25 9.20 0.46
N LEU A 21 -26.84 8.38 1.43
CA LEU A 21 -25.44 8.32 1.87
C LEU A 21 -24.62 7.91 0.65
N ALA A 22 -23.89 8.87 0.06
CA ALA A 22 -22.89 8.55 -0.94
C ALA A 22 -21.83 7.69 -0.23
N THR A 23 -21.84 6.38 -0.52
CA THR A 23 -20.75 5.50 -0.12
C THR A 23 -19.55 5.89 -0.99
N ASP A 24 -18.70 6.77 -0.47
CA ASP A 24 -17.33 6.87 -0.95
C ASP A 24 -16.71 5.50 -0.71
N THR A 25 -16.61 4.71 -1.78
CA THR A 25 -15.76 3.52 -1.79
C THR A 25 -14.35 4.04 -1.56
N ALA A 26 -13.89 4.02 -0.30
CA ALA A 26 -12.52 4.30 0.06
C ALA A 26 -11.65 3.39 -0.81
N HIS A 27 -11.02 3.97 -1.82
CA HIS A 27 -10.16 3.23 -2.73
C HIS A 27 -8.94 2.85 -1.89
N ALA A 28 -8.96 1.65 -1.31
CA ALA A 28 -7.89 1.16 -0.44
C ALA A 28 -6.58 1.32 -1.21
N GLN A 29 -5.64 2.07 -0.64
CA GLN A 29 -4.36 2.31 -1.27
C GLN A 29 -3.70 0.95 -1.52
N GLN A 30 -3.59 0.57 -2.80
CA GLN A 30 -3.16 -0.76 -3.20
C GLN A 30 -1.68 -0.98 -2.96
N SER A 31 -0.89 0.09 -2.82
CA SER A 31 0.56 0.04 -2.59
C SER A 31 1.00 1.12 -1.63
N TYR A 32 1.94 0.79 -0.76
CA TYR A 32 2.45 1.67 0.29
C TYR A 32 3.94 1.99 0.06
N PRO A 33 4.41 3.17 0.50
CA PRO A 33 5.80 3.54 0.33
C PRO A 33 6.69 2.69 1.24
N MET A 34 7.65 2.03 0.61
CA MET A 34 8.78 1.37 1.27
C MET A 34 10.06 2.14 0.92
N THR A 35 10.85 2.43 1.94
CA THR A 35 12.13 3.11 1.80
C THR A 35 13.24 2.09 2.01
N CYS A 36 14.21 2.07 1.11
CA CYS A 36 15.39 1.23 1.17
C CYS A 36 16.64 2.09 1.21
N ARG A 37 17.56 1.78 2.12
CA ARG A 37 18.91 2.35 2.12
C ARG A 37 19.86 1.39 1.40
N GLY A 38 20.57 1.90 0.40
CA GLY A 38 21.52 1.11 -0.38
C GLY A 38 22.68 0.55 0.44
N GLY A 39 23.47 -0.33 -0.19
CA GLY A 39 24.66 -0.97 0.36
C GLY A 39 24.36 -2.13 1.33
N GLY A 40 25.31 -2.41 2.21
CA GLY A 40 25.17 -3.47 3.22
C GLY A 40 24.96 -4.85 2.61
N THR A 41 23.96 -5.57 3.11
CA THR A 41 23.63 -6.95 2.71
C THR A 41 22.54 -7.06 1.64
N LEU A 42 22.17 -5.94 0.99
CA LEU A 42 21.23 -5.95 -0.13
C LEU A 42 21.74 -6.89 -1.24
N SER A 43 20.87 -7.80 -1.70
CA SER A 43 21.16 -8.70 -2.81
C SER A 43 20.21 -8.42 -3.96
N ILE A 44 20.76 -7.95 -5.08
CA ILE A 44 20.02 -7.68 -6.32
C ILE A 44 20.32 -8.81 -7.29
N ARG A 45 19.28 -9.51 -7.76
CA ARG A 45 19.40 -10.65 -8.69
C ARG A 45 18.35 -10.54 -9.79
N ASN A 46 18.73 -10.88 -11.01
CA ASN A 46 17.75 -11.17 -12.06
C ASN A 46 17.10 -12.55 -11.78
N ASP A 47 15.82 -12.71 -12.09
CA ASP A 47 15.05 -13.93 -11.81
C ASP A 47 15.14 -15.02 -12.91
N GLY A 48 16.00 -14.82 -13.92
CA GLY A 48 16.12 -15.67 -15.10
C GLY A 48 15.24 -15.22 -16.28
N GLY A 49 14.40 -14.20 -16.09
CA GLY A 49 13.59 -13.57 -17.12
C GLY A 49 13.72 -12.05 -17.09
N ASN A 50 12.58 -11.36 -17.21
CA ASN A 50 12.51 -9.90 -17.14
C ASN A 50 12.36 -9.38 -15.70
N GLY A 51 12.43 -10.23 -14.67
CA GLY A 51 12.26 -9.81 -13.28
C GLY A 51 13.57 -9.54 -12.56
N VAL A 52 13.47 -8.70 -11.53
CA VAL A 52 14.53 -8.38 -10.58
C VAL A 52 14.00 -8.63 -9.17
N ARG A 53 14.81 -9.31 -8.38
CA ARG A 53 14.58 -9.62 -6.97
C ARG A 53 15.63 -8.93 -6.12
N ILE A 54 15.16 -8.17 -5.13
CA ILE A 54 16.01 -7.37 -4.25
C ILE A 54 15.73 -7.83 -2.82
N ARG A 55 16.64 -8.61 -2.24
CA ARG A 55 16.54 -9.08 -0.86
C ARG A 55 17.18 -8.07 0.08
N PHE A 56 16.51 -7.76 1.17
CA PHE A 56 16.93 -6.74 2.14
C PHE A 56 16.79 -7.25 3.59
N GLN A 57 17.37 -6.50 4.54
CA GLN A 57 17.12 -6.69 5.97
C GLN A 57 15.96 -5.78 6.43
N PRO A 58 14.99 -6.27 7.22
CA PRO A 58 13.95 -5.39 7.74
C PRO A 58 14.57 -4.32 8.65
N GLY A 59 14.08 -3.08 8.55
CA GLY A 59 14.37 -2.04 9.53
C GLY A 59 13.53 -2.20 10.79
N ASP A 60 14.04 -1.69 11.91
CA ASP A 60 13.41 -1.84 13.25
C ASP A 60 12.27 -0.84 13.51
N GLY A 61 12.04 0.09 12.59
CA GLY A 61 11.12 1.21 12.76
C GLY A 61 10.59 1.77 11.45
N ALA A 62 9.84 2.87 11.53
CA ALA A 62 9.43 3.65 10.36
C ALA A 62 10.64 4.28 9.67
N ALA A 63 10.54 4.54 8.36
CA ALA A 63 11.66 5.06 7.56
C ALA A 63 12.28 6.37 8.12
N THR A 64 11.48 7.20 8.78
CA THR A 64 11.92 8.46 9.41
C THR A 64 12.83 8.26 10.62
N GLN A 65 12.87 7.06 11.20
CA GLN A 65 13.74 6.71 12.33
C GLN A 65 15.15 6.33 11.89
N GLY A 66 15.39 6.27 10.57
CA GLY A 66 16.68 5.93 9.98
C GLY A 66 16.81 4.44 9.66
N LEU A 67 17.69 4.15 8.70
CA LEU A 67 17.98 2.80 8.22
C LEU A 67 19.49 2.55 8.23
N SER A 68 19.90 1.33 8.58
CA SER A 68 21.26 0.85 8.31
C SER A 68 21.44 0.49 6.84
N PRO A 69 22.66 0.53 6.27
CA PRO A 69 22.89 0.10 4.90
C PRO A 69 22.37 -1.32 4.66
N GLY A 70 21.60 -1.52 3.59
CA GLY A 70 21.00 -2.82 3.28
C GLY A 70 19.61 -3.05 3.87
N GLN A 71 19.08 -2.10 4.63
CA GLN A 71 17.74 -2.21 5.20
C GLN A 71 16.66 -1.55 4.34
N CYS A 72 15.47 -2.13 4.38
CA CYS A 72 14.24 -1.46 3.93
C CYS A 72 13.17 -1.52 5.02
N THR A 73 12.32 -0.51 5.05
CA THR A 73 11.17 -0.47 5.97
C THR A 73 9.99 0.31 5.40
N TRP A 74 8.82 0.18 6.01
CA TRP A 74 7.67 0.98 5.64
C TRP A 74 7.85 2.44 6.06
N SER A 75 7.23 3.35 5.32
CA SER A 75 7.25 4.78 5.66
C SER A 75 6.68 5.10 7.04
N ASP A 76 5.72 4.31 7.53
CA ASP A 76 4.91 4.55 8.73
C ASP A 76 5.25 3.62 9.92
N ARG A 77 5.93 2.49 9.68
CA ARG A 77 6.21 1.47 10.71
C ARG A 77 7.36 0.53 10.32
N ALA A 78 7.78 -0.29 11.28
CA ALA A 78 8.64 -1.45 11.02
C ALA A 78 7.89 -2.53 10.22
N LEU A 79 8.64 -3.40 9.54
CA LEU A 79 8.04 -4.63 8.98
C LEU A 79 7.52 -5.51 10.11
N ARG A 80 6.36 -6.12 9.89
CA ARG A 80 5.77 -7.10 10.80
C ARG A 80 6.35 -8.49 10.54
N PRO A 81 6.38 -9.38 11.55
CA PRO A 81 6.66 -10.79 11.33
C PRO A 81 5.74 -11.36 10.25
N GLY A 82 6.34 -12.07 9.28
CA GLY A 82 5.62 -12.66 8.13
C GLY A 82 5.50 -11.75 6.91
N GLU A 83 5.84 -10.46 7.00
CA GLU A 83 5.96 -9.62 5.81
C GLU A 83 7.22 -10.00 4.99
N PRO A 84 7.13 -10.02 3.65
CA PRO A 84 8.26 -10.36 2.80
C PRO A 84 9.47 -9.43 2.93
N THR A 85 10.67 -10.00 2.81
CA THR A 85 11.96 -9.27 2.78
C THR A 85 12.60 -9.26 1.39
N THR A 86 11.79 -9.42 0.36
CA THR A 86 12.19 -9.40 -1.05
C THR A 86 11.30 -8.44 -1.81
N ILE A 87 11.88 -7.45 -2.46
CA ILE A 87 11.18 -6.62 -3.46
C ILE A 87 11.26 -7.33 -4.80
N CYS A 88 10.13 -7.40 -5.49
CA CYS A 88 10.02 -8.01 -6.82
C CYS A 88 9.52 -6.95 -7.81
N ASP A 89 10.23 -6.80 -8.91
CA ASP A 89 9.94 -5.80 -9.94
C ASP A 89 10.34 -6.35 -11.31
N ASN A 90 9.91 -5.69 -12.38
CA ASN A 90 10.46 -5.90 -13.71
C ASN A 90 11.75 -5.10 -13.91
N SER A 91 12.61 -5.55 -14.81
CA SER A 91 13.95 -4.98 -15.02
C SER A 91 13.92 -3.53 -15.48
N ALA A 92 12.93 -3.14 -16.29
CA ALA A 92 12.80 -1.77 -16.78
C ALA A 92 12.42 -0.77 -15.67
N SER A 93 11.57 -1.18 -14.74
CA SER A 93 11.23 -0.39 -13.55
C SER A 93 12.38 -0.39 -12.54
N ALA A 94 12.98 -1.55 -12.27
CA ALA A 94 14.11 -1.70 -11.35
C ALA A 94 15.31 -0.82 -11.74
N ALA A 95 15.60 -0.72 -13.05
CA ALA A 95 16.68 0.12 -13.58
C ALA A 95 16.63 1.59 -13.11
N LYS A 96 15.46 2.09 -12.72
CA LYS A 96 15.27 3.47 -12.25
C LYS A 96 15.83 3.74 -10.85
N TYR A 97 16.04 2.71 -10.02
CA TYR A 97 16.45 2.90 -8.62
C TYR A 97 17.55 1.94 -8.14
N VAL A 98 17.89 0.88 -8.87
CA VAL A 98 18.97 -0.05 -8.47
C VAL A 98 20.33 0.64 -8.32
N SER A 99 20.60 1.71 -9.08
CA SER A 99 21.83 2.52 -8.93
C SER A 99 21.92 3.23 -7.59
N LEU A 100 20.79 3.53 -6.94
CA LEU A 100 20.74 4.05 -5.56
C LEU A 100 21.02 2.94 -4.56
N LEU A 101 20.48 1.74 -4.81
CA LEU A 101 20.64 0.60 -3.90
C LEU A 101 22.06 0.05 -3.81
N VAL A 102 22.91 0.28 -4.82
CA VAL A 102 24.33 -0.10 -4.76
C VAL A 102 25.19 0.92 -3.98
N GLN A 103 24.64 2.08 -3.60
CA GLN A 103 25.36 3.13 -2.87
C GLN A 103 24.91 3.18 -1.40
N SER A 104 25.85 3.02 -0.46
CA SER A 104 25.55 2.87 0.98
C SER A 104 24.95 4.10 1.67
N ASN A 105 25.01 5.26 1.02
CA ASN A 105 24.49 6.54 1.52
C ASN A 105 23.26 7.04 0.74
N GLN A 106 22.77 6.28 -0.23
CA GLN A 106 21.59 6.64 -1.02
C GLN A 106 20.35 5.88 -0.55
N TYR A 107 19.19 6.47 -0.86
CA TYR A 107 17.88 5.93 -0.53
C TYR A 107 17.03 5.81 -1.78
N ALA A 108 16.33 4.68 -1.90
CA ALA A 108 15.28 4.49 -2.88
C ALA A 108 13.94 4.42 -2.16
N ILE A 109 12.91 5.04 -2.74
CA ILE A 109 11.52 4.90 -2.29
C ILE A 109 10.76 4.23 -3.42
N VAL A 110 10.02 3.17 -3.10
CA VAL A 110 9.16 2.45 -4.04
C VAL A 110 7.80 2.20 -3.41
N GLN A 111 6.74 2.32 -4.21
CA GLN A 111 5.42 1.87 -3.84
C GLN A 111 5.34 0.36 -4.06
N VAL A 112 5.04 -0.37 -3.00
CA VAL A 112 4.94 -1.83 -3.04
C VAL A 112 3.69 -2.34 -2.33
N TYR A 113 3.27 -3.54 -2.69
CA TYR A 113 2.28 -4.29 -1.92
C TYR A 113 2.79 -5.71 -1.66
N ASN A 114 2.37 -6.29 -0.53
CA ASN A 114 2.62 -7.69 -0.27
C ASN A 114 1.71 -8.53 -1.16
N ASP A 115 2.28 -9.29 -2.09
CA ASP A 115 1.52 -10.13 -3.03
C ASP A 115 1.00 -11.44 -2.42
N GLY A 116 1.35 -11.72 -1.16
CA GLY A 116 1.00 -12.96 -0.46
C GLY A 116 1.79 -14.19 -0.93
N GLN A 117 2.75 -14.04 -1.84
CA GLN A 117 3.60 -15.08 -2.41
C GLN A 117 5.09 -14.89 -2.07
N GLY A 118 5.38 -14.01 -1.11
CA GLY A 118 6.74 -13.76 -0.63
C GLY A 118 7.46 -12.61 -1.34
N CYS A 119 6.72 -11.75 -2.06
CA CYS A 119 7.26 -10.55 -2.69
C CYS A 119 6.54 -9.28 -2.20
N MET A 120 7.34 -8.23 -2.00
CA MET A 120 6.88 -6.85 -2.06
C MET A 120 6.88 -6.42 -3.52
N GLN A 121 5.74 -6.50 -4.19
CA GLN A 121 5.61 -6.22 -5.61
C GLN A 121 5.59 -4.72 -5.87
N VAL A 122 6.53 -4.22 -6.68
CA VAL A 122 6.60 -2.80 -7.05
C VAL A 122 5.47 -2.45 -8.02
N THR A 123 4.83 -1.32 -7.76
CA THR A 123 3.85 -0.70 -8.66
C THR A 123 4.32 0.66 -9.19
N ARG A 124 5.15 1.38 -8.44
CA ARG A 124 5.69 2.69 -8.83
C ARG A 124 7.01 2.99 -8.13
N VAL A 125 7.92 3.65 -8.82
CA VAL A 125 9.15 4.20 -8.24
C VAL A 125 8.89 5.62 -7.75
N GLY A 126 9.35 5.93 -6.54
CA GLY A 126 9.14 7.20 -5.86
C GLY A 126 8.07 7.18 -4.77
N PRO A 127 7.96 8.29 -4.01
CA PRO A 127 6.94 8.49 -2.98
C PRO A 127 5.54 8.59 -3.59
#